data_AF-A0A1V5DUK9-F1
#
_entry.id   AF-A0A1V5DUK9-F1
#
_cell.length_a   1.000
_cell.length_b   1.000
_cell.length_c   1.000
_cell.angle_alpha   90.00
_cell.angle_beta   90.00
_cell.angle_gamma   90.00
#
_symmetry.space_group_name_H-M   'P 1'
#
loop_
_entity.id
_entity.type
_entity.pdbx_description
1 polymer ?
#
loop_
_entity_poly.entity_id
_entity_poly.type
_entity_poly.pdbx_seq_one_letter_code
_entity_poly.pdbx_strand_id
1 'polypeptide(L)'
;MSSDTIFIRHKLRTNKEILETLWRENLIAVHYLDSESTDPAYYREMGEKTAAEVLDRLHSCVATGAVVAASFRDIRPGMLKLGRIVHGKSSMVARPFQDINRGKLIYKVVNLVSAKDIDLRRYPVLNAIQPRQKTLTGWPSVAPLLEAILDNRPLPIALSSLHPSQMEVLCYEYLRVNRFLSHLILPIGRNMYEVDICALSTDGKMVFAQVTNTDNESATRDKVYRLDAFTGDNCHLFYFGPRNANIQNCRVTFLPIEEVFDFMLNDNRLLIEKMINTDWANNWL
;
A
#
# COMPACT_ATOMS: atom_id res chain seq x y z
N MET A 1 15.10 -15.69 -7.73
CA MET A 1 15.23 -15.30 -6.31
C MET A 1 14.30 -14.12 -6.08
N SER A 2 13.32 -14.23 -5.19
CA SER A 2 12.41 -13.12 -4.91
C SER A 2 13.19 -12.05 -4.16
N SER A 3 13.46 -10.90 -4.78
CA SER A 3 14.04 -9.76 -4.09
C SER A 3 13.04 -9.22 -3.05
N ASP A 4 13.52 -8.90 -1.85
CA ASP A 4 12.65 -8.35 -0.80
C ASP A 4 12.09 -6.99 -1.27
N THR A 5 10.86 -6.67 -0.90
CA THR A 5 10.28 -5.34 -1.19
C THR A 5 10.09 -4.60 0.11
N ILE A 6 10.71 -3.43 0.23
CA ILE A 6 10.69 -2.65 1.47
C ILE A 6 10.18 -1.23 1.24
N PHE A 7 9.54 -0.70 2.27
CA PHE A 7 9.19 0.70 2.40
C PHE A 7 10.03 1.33 3.51
N ILE A 8 10.61 2.50 3.21
CA ILE A 8 11.29 3.33 4.20
C ILE A 8 10.69 4.72 4.28
N ARG A 9 10.46 5.20 5.50
CA ARG A 9 10.01 6.54 5.79
C ARG A 9 11.14 7.36 6.39
N HIS A 10 11.54 8.42 5.70
CA HIS A 10 12.50 9.39 6.21
C HIS A 10 11.81 10.42 7.11
N LYS A 11 11.46 10.01 8.34
CA LYS A 11 11.13 10.91 9.46
C LYS A 11 12.38 11.14 10.31
N LEU A 12 13.41 11.64 9.67
CA LEU A 12 14.67 11.95 10.32
C LEU A 12 14.48 13.31 11.00
N ARG A 13 14.69 13.39 12.32
CA ARG A 13 14.59 14.67 13.07
C ARG A 13 15.79 15.56 12.70
N THR A 14 15.77 16.14 11.52
CA THR A 14 16.90 16.80 10.83
C THR A 14 16.43 17.98 9.99
N ASN A 15 17.35 18.81 9.53
CA ASN A 15 17.05 19.91 8.62
C ASN A 15 16.67 19.40 7.20
N LYS A 16 15.99 20.27 6.43
CA LYS A 16 15.55 19.91 5.08
C LYS A 16 16.70 19.66 4.12
N GLU A 17 17.85 20.33 4.30
CA GLU A 17 19.02 20.21 3.41
C GLU A 17 19.62 18.81 3.41
N ILE A 18 19.64 18.13 4.56
CA ILE A 18 20.07 16.74 4.66
C ILE A 18 19.12 15.84 3.88
N LEU A 19 17.80 16.01 4.02
CA LEU A 19 16.81 15.26 3.26
C LEU A 19 16.93 15.51 1.75
N GLU A 20 17.17 16.75 1.33
CA GLU A 20 17.38 17.12 -0.08
C GLU A 20 18.64 16.44 -0.66
N THR A 21 19.70 16.37 0.14
CA THR A 21 20.94 15.68 -0.25
C THR A 21 20.70 14.19 -0.45
N LEU A 22 20.02 13.53 0.51
CA LEU A 22 19.66 12.13 0.40
C LEU A 22 18.78 11.85 -0.84
N TRP A 23 17.80 12.71 -1.11
CA TRP A 23 16.93 12.60 -2.29
C TRP A 23 17.70 12.68 -3.60
N ARG A 24 18.53 13.72 -3.75
CA ARG A 24 19.32 14.00 -4.95
C ARG A 24 20.34 12.90 -5.23
N GLU A 25 20.97 12.37 -4.19
CA GLU A 25 22.02 11.36 -4.31
C GLU A 25 21.48 9.92 -4.36
N ASN A 26 20.15 9.75 -4.44
CA ASN A 26 19.49 8.43 -4.46
C ASN A 26 19.83 7.57 -3.23
N LEU A 27 19.88 8.21 -2.06
CA LEU A 27 20.22 7.54 -0.80
C LEU A 27 18.98 7.33 0.05
N ILE A 28 18.92 6.18 0.71
CA ILE A 28 18.05 5.98 1.86
C ILE A 28 18.88 6.02 3.13
N ALA A 29 18.29 6.45 4.24
CA ALA A 29 19.01 6.63 5.49
C ALA A 29 18.16 6.32 6.73
N VAL A 30 18.83 5.82 7.76
CA VAL A 30 18.29 5.71 9.12
C VAL A 30 19.23 6.39 10.12
N HIS A 31 18.66 6.90 11.21
CA HIS A 31 19.40 7.60 12.28
C HIS A 31 18.84 7.20 13.64
N TYR A 32 19.73 6.78 14.54
CA TYR A 32 19.41 6.35 15.91
C TYR A 32 20.44 6.91 16.88
N LEU A 33 21.70 6.49 16.71
CA LEU A 33 22.85 6.99 17.47
C LEU A 33 23.87 7.63 16.53
N ASP A 34 24.53 8.69 16.98
CA ASP A 34 25.66 9.34 16.32
C ASP A 34 26.96 8.54 16.48
N SER A 35 26.92 7.29 16.01
CA SER A 35 28.04 6.35 15.99
C SER A 35 28.48 6.14 14.54
N GLU A 36 29.69 5.64 14.30
CA GLU A 36 30.14 5.19 12.97
C GLU A 36 29.80 3.72 12.71
N SER A 37 29.42 2.95 13.73
CA SER A 37 29.08 1.52 13.57
C SER A 37 27.85 1.32 12.68
N THR A 38 27.93 0.39 11.74
CA THR A 38 26.79 -0.14 10.98
C THR A 38 26.35 -1.51 11.50
N ASP A 39 27.03 -2.05 12.52
CA ASP A 39 26.78 -3.39 13.05
C ASP A 39 25.54 -3.40 13.97
N PRO A 40 24.50 -4.20 13.69
CA PRO A 40 23.37 -4.37 14.57
C PRO A 40 23.73 -4.79 16.01
N ALA A 41 24.79 -5.58 16.21
CA ALA A 41 25.20 -6.05 17.53
C ALA A 41 25.57 -4.89 18.47
N TYR A 42 26.33 -3.92 17.95
CA TYR A 42 26.66 -2.68 18.66
C TYR A 42 25.41 -1.96 19.19
N TYR A 43 24.35 -1.86 18.38
CA TYR A 43 23.12 -1.20 18.80
C TYR A 43 22.36 -2.00 19.87
N ARG A 44 22.40 -3.35 19.82
CA ARG A 44 21.79 -4.18 20.88
C ARG A 44 22.51 -3.99 22.22
N GLU A 45 23.83 -3.93 22.20
CA GLU A 45 24.65 -3.69 23.40
C GLU A 45 24.36 -2.32 24.03
N MET A 46 24.10 -1.31 23.19
CA MET A 46 23.68 0.03 23.63
C MET A 46 22.21 0.12 24.06
N GLY A 47 21.45 -0.99 24.03
CA GLY A 47 20.02 -1.02 24.38
C GLY A 47 19.07 -0.57 23.27
N GLU A 48 19.58 -0.23 22.09
CA GLU A 48 18.83 0.27 20.93
C GLU A 48 18.26 -0.87 20.07
N LYS A 49 17.33 -1.65 20.64
CA LYS A 49 16.75 -2.84 19.98
C LYS A 49 16.13 -2.54 18.62
N THR A 50 15.35 -1.46 18.52
CA THR A 50 14.72 -1.07 17.24
C THR A 50 15.74 -0.67 16.19
N ALA A 51 16.84 -0.02 16.57
CA ALA A 51 17.91 0.32 15.65
C ALA A 51 18.59 -0.95 15.11
N ALA A 52 18.87 -1.91 16.00
CA ALA A 52 19.44 -3.19 15.62
C ALA A 52 18.55 -3.95 14.62
N GLU A 53 17.25 -4.08 14.88
CA GLU A 53 16.30 -4.75 13.96
C GLU A 53 16.26 -4.10 12.57
N VAL A 54 16.29 -2.77 12.52
CA VAL A 54 16.30 -2.02 11.26
C VAL A 54 17.62 -2.21 10.50
N LEU A 55 18.75 -2.23 11.22
CA LEU A 55 20.06 -2.48 10.62
C LEU A 55 20.23 -3.92 10.16
N ASP A 56 19.74 -4.92 10.90
CA ASP A 56 19.70 -6.32 10.47
C ASP A 56 18.99 -6.43 9.12
N ARG A 57 17.85 -5.77 8.99
CA ARG A 57 17.07 -5.79 7.76
C ARG A 57 17.78 -5.08 6.61
N LEU A 58 18.42 -3.93 6.85
CA LEU A 58 19.19 -3.24 5.82
C LEU A 58 20.39 -4.07 5.36
N HIS A 59 21.12 -4.70 6.28
CA HIS A 59 22.18 -5.64 5.93
C HIS A 59 21.67 -6.81 5.09
N SER A 60 20.55 -7.40 5.49
CA SER A 60 19.90 -8.46 4.70
C SER A 60 19.57 -7.97 3.29
N CYS A 61 18.97 -6.78 3.14
CA CYS A 61 18.66 -6.20 1.84
C CYS A 61 19.91 -5.91 1.00
N VAL A 62 21.01 -5.47 1.61
CA VAL A 62 22.30 -5.26 0.92
C VAL A 62 22.90 -6.59 0.47
N ALA A 63 22.77 -7.63 1.29
CA ALA A 63 23.27 -8.97 0.97
C ALA A 63 22.45 -9.67 -0.12
N THR A 64 21.13 -9.54 -0.12
CA THR A 64 20.24 -10.31 -1.03
C THR A 64 19.65 -9.48 -2.17
N GLY A 65 19.70 -8.16 -2.06
CA GLY A 65 19.02 -7.22 -2.94
C GLY A 65 17.57 -6.96 -2.53
N ALA A 66 17.07 -5.76 -2.84
CA ALA A 66 15.70 -5.37 -2.54
C ALA A 66 15.16 -4.30 -3.50
N VAL A 67 13.84 -4.26 -3.66
CA VAL A 67 13.12 -3.10 -4.22
C VAL A 67 12.76 -2.16 -3.07
N VAL A 68 13.07 -0.88 -3.21
CA VAL A 68 12.89 0.11 -2.14
C VAL A 68 11.98 1.24 -2.59
N ALA A 69 10.86 1.43 -1.90
CA ALA A 69 10.07 2.66 -1.97
C ALA A 69 10.37 3.54 -0.74
N ALA A 70 10.93 4.71 -0.97
CA ALA A 70 11.35 5.65 0.06
C ALA A 70 10.49 6.93 0.06
N SER A 71 9.90 7.23 1.21
CA SER A 71 9.13 8.46 1.41
C SER A 71 9.99 9.55 2.04
N PHE A 72 9.96 10.73 1.41
CA PHE A 72 10.61 11.97 1.87
C PHE A 72 9.54 13.06 2.08
N ARG A 73 8.44 12.69 2.75
CA ARG A 73 7.21 13.51 2.84
C ARG A 73 7.46 14.94 3.35
N ASP A 74 8.48 15.15 4.16
CA ASP A 74 8.82 16.45 4.75
C ASP A 74 9.38 17.46 3.72
N ILE A 75 9.92 16.97 2.58
CA ILE A 75 10.46 17.82 1.48
C ILE A 75 9.79 17.55 0.12
N ARG A 76 9.18 16.39 -0.08
CA ARG A 76 8.53 15.96 -1.31
C ARG A 76 7.18 15.29 -0.98
N PRO A 77 6.19 16.05 -0.46
CA PRO A 77 4.87 15.51 -0.25
C PRO A 77 4.27 15.05 -1.59
N GLY A 78 3.65 13.87 -1.60
CA GLY A 78 3.10 13.29 -2.83
C GLY A 78 4.10 12.55 -3.71
N MET A 79 5.37 12.43 -3.34
CA MET A 79 6.38 11.69 -4.10
C MET A 79 6.95 10.50 -3.31
N LEU A 80 7.41 9.49 -4.04
CA LEU A 80 8.29 8.43 -3.55
C LEU A 80 9.56 8.38 -4.38
N LYS A 81 10.68 8.09 -3.73
CA LYS A 81 11.90 7.63 -4.40
C LYS A 81 11.81 6.12 -4.52
N LEU A 82 11.76 5.58 -5.74
CA LEU A 82 11.77 4.14 -5.98
C LEU A 82 13.13 3.73 -6.53
N GLY A 83 13.73 2.65 -6.04
CA GLY A 83 15.01 2.16 -6.55
C GLY A 83 15.29 0.73 -6.12
N ARG A 84 16.48 0.22 -6.47
CA ARG A 84 16.93 -1.12 -6.08
C ARG A 84 18.14 -1.04 -5.17
N ILE A 85 18.16 -1.85 -4.12
CA ILE A 85 19.41 -2.26 -3.47
C ILE A 85 19.91 -3.46 -4.25
N VAL A 86 21.13 -3.39 -4.77
CA VAL A 86 21.70 -4.44 -5.63
C VAL A 86 22.96 -4.99 -4.98
N HIS A 87 23.01 -6.30 -4.75
CA HIS A 87 24.18 -6.97 -4.19
C HIS A 87 25.46 -6.61 -4.97
N GLY A 88 26.51 -6.22 -4.26
CA GLY A 88 27.79 -5.80 -4.84
C GLY A 88 27.80 -4.40 -5.49
N LYS A 89 26.67 -3.71 -5.62
CA LYS A 89 26.59 -2.32 -6.13
C LYS A 89 26.05 -1.32 -5.11
N SER A 90 25.23 -1.81 -4.18
CA SER A 90 24.76 -1.04 -3.04
C SER A 90 25.61 -1.39 -1.82
N SER A 91 25.88 -0.39 -0.99
CA SER A 91 26.62 -0.56 0.26
C SER A 91 25.95 0.24 1.38
N MET A 92 26.02 -0.29 2.59
CA MET A 92 25.63 0.45 3.79
C MET A 92 26.87 1.09 4.40
N VAL A 93 26.84 2.40 4.56
CA VAL A 93 27.96 3.16 5.14
C VAL A 93 27.45 4.15 6.19
N ALA A 94 28.28 4.42 7.19
CA ALA A 94 28.05 5.56 8.08
C ALA A 94 28.50 6.84 7.38
N ARG A 95 27.62 7.85 7.34
CA ARG A 95 27.92 9.13 6.71
C ARG A 95 27.59 10.29 7.65
N PRO A 96 28.56 11.17 7.94
CA PRO A 96 28.31 12.36 8.74
C PRO A 96 27.61 13.43 7.91
N PHE A 97 26.71 14.16 8.53
CA PHE A 97 26.06 15.35 8.00
C PHE A 97 26.08 16.45 9.06
N GLN A 98 26.15 17.70 8.61
CA GLN A 98 26.08 18.86 9.49
C GLN A 98 24.64 19.36 9.56
N ASP A 99 24.02 19.27 10.74
CA ASP A 99 22.72 19.86 11.03
C ASP A 99 22.93 21.22 11.75
N ILE A 100 22.21 22.24 11.30
CA ILE A 100 22.34 23.60 11.83
C ILE A 100 21.91 23.71 13.30
N ASN A 101 20.98 22.87 13.75
CA ASN A 101 20.42 22.91 15.10
C ASN A 101 21.04 21.86 16.03
N ARG A 102 21.50 20.74 15.48
CA ARG A 102 21.95 19.57 16.26
C ARG A 102 23.45 19.28 16.16
N GLY A 103 24.18 19.98 15.29
CA GLY A 103 25.59 19.72 15.06
C GLY A 103 25.81 18.54 14.11
N LYS A 104 26.92 17.81 14.30
CA LYS A 104 27.26 16.65 13.48
C LYS A 104 26.35 15.46 13.80
N LEU A 105 25.64 14.95 12.81
CA LEU A 105 24.80 13.75 12.89
C LEU A 105 25.37 12.64 12.01
N ILE A 106 25.36 11.38 12.48
CA ILE A 106 25.91 10.24 11.69
C ILE A 106 24.81 9.29 11.26
N TYR A 107 24.50 9.29 9.97
CA TYR A 107 23.45 8.48 9.36
C TYR A 107 23.98 7.16 8.83
N LYS A 108 23.13 6.14 8.80
CA LYS A 108 23.40 4.87 8.11
C LYS A 108 22.72 4.94 6.77
N VAL A 109 23.51 5.10 5.72
CA VAL A 109 23.02 5.37 4.37
C VAL A 109 23.24 4.16 3.47
N VAL A 110 22.28 3.91 2.58
CA VAL A 110 22.38 2.91 1.52
C VAL A 110 22.05 3.58 0.20
N ASN A 111 22.89 3.35 -0.83
CA ASN A 111 22.66 3.87 -2.16
C ASN A 111 21.69 2.99 -2.96
N LEU A 112 20.75 3.63 -3.64
CA LEU A 112 19.83 3.00 -4.57
C LEU A 112 20.40 3.02 -6.00
N VAL A 113 20.23 1.91 -6.70
CA VAL A 113 20.53 1.73 -8.12
C VAL A 113 19.23 1.86 -8.92
N SER A 114 19.32 2.43 -10.14
CA SER A 114 18.18 2.64 -11.04
C SER A 114 17.02 3.40 -10.39
N ALA A 115 17.35 4.42 -9.61
CA ALA A 115 16.36 5.16 -8.84
C ALA A 115 15.51 6.08 -9.74
N LYS A 116 14.22 6.15 -9.45
CA LYS A 116 13.22 6.99 -10.12
C LYS A 116 12.42 7.76 -9.08
N ASP A 117 11.98 8.95 -9.48
CA ASP A 117 11.05 9.76 -8.70
C ASP A 117 9.64 9.47 -9.18
N ILE A 118 8.75 9.10 -8.25
CA ILE A 118 7.40 8.67 -8.57
C ILE A 118 6.40 9.62 -7.94
N ASP A 119 5.51 10.15 -8.77
CA ASP A 119 4.37 10.94 -8.35
C ASP A 119 3.21 10.03 -7.93
N LEU A 120 2.79 10.11 -6.67
CA LEU A 120 1.70 9.30 -6.12
C LEU A 120 0.34 9.61 -6.74
N ARG A 121 0.16 10.75 -7.40
CA ARG A 121 -1.05 11.05 -8.19
C ARG A 121 -1.20 10.09 -9.38
N ARG A 122 -0.07 9.59 -9.90
CA ARG A 122 -0.02 8.59 -10.97
C ARG A 122 -0.36 7.19 -10.48
N TYR A 123 -0.11 6.90 -9.21
CA TYR A 123 -0.29 5.56 -8.64
C TYR A 123 -1.11 5.63 -7.33
N PRO A 124 -2.44 5.84 -7.41
CA PRO A 124 -3.30 6.03 -6.23
C PRO A 124 -3.22 4.88 -5.22
N VAL A 125 -3.07 3.64 -5.69
CA VAL A 125 -2.87 2.45 -4.84
C VAL A 125 -1.64 2.59 -3.95
N LEU A 126 -0.51 3.09 -4.47
CA LEU A 126 0.70 3.31 -3.67
C LEU A 126 0.53 4.41 -2.63
N ASN A 127 -0.40 5.35 -2.83
CA ASN A 127 -0.70 6.38 -1.84
C ASN A 127 -1.57 5.85 -0.70
N ALA A 128 -2.58 5.04 -1.02
CA ALA A 128 -3.56 4.55 -0.06
C ALA A 128 -2.92 3.60 0.99
N ILE A 129 -1.93 2.81 0.58
CA ILE A 129 -1.53 1.59 1.30
C ILE A 129 -0.12 1.67 1.89
N GLN A 130 0.46 2.88 1.92
CA GLN A 130 1.79 3.11 2.49
C GLN A 130 1.82 2.67 3.96
N PRO A 131 2.82 1.89 4.37
CA PRO A 131 3.00 1.53 5.77
C PRO A 131 3.06 2.76 6.69
N ARG A 132 2.26 2.74 7.77
CA ARG A 132 2.01 3.93 8.58
C ARG A 132 2.85 4.07 9.86
N GLN A 133 3.37 2.97 10.41
CA GLN A 133 3.88 2.97 11.79
C GLN A 133 5.40 2.86 11.92
N LYS A 134 6.07 2.13 11.02
CA LYS A 134 7.51 1.82 11.14
C LYS A 134 8.38 2.68 10.22
N THR A 135 9.63 2.94 10.63
CA THR A 135 10.64 3.61 9.80
C THR A 135 10.99 2.78 8.58
N LEU A 136 11.22 1.47 8.76
CA LEU A 136 11.51 0.53 7.70
C LEU A 136 10.65 -0.72 7.89
N THR A 137 10.02 -1.20 6.82
CA THR A 137 9.19 -2.41 6.88
C THR A 137 9.06 -3.08 5.53
N GLY A 138 8.63 -4.34 5.53
CA GLY A 138 8.34 -5.09 4.33
C GLY A 138 7.04 -4.62 3.71
N TRP A 139 6.98 -4.60 2.38
CA TRP A 139 5.80 -4.20 1.64
C TRP A 139 5.53 -5.17 0.47
N PRO A 140 5.35 -6.48 0.76
CA PRO A 140 5.25 -7.50 -0.29
C PRO A 140 4.03 -7.34 -1.18
N SER A 141 2.93 -6.78 -0.65
CA SER A 141 1.66 -6.61 -1.39
C SER A 141 1.76 -5.69 -2.61
N VAL A 142 2.78 -4.83 -2.71
CA VAL A 142 3.01 -3.94 -3.86
C VAL A 142 4.21 -4.35 -4.71
N ALA A 143 4.87 -5.47 -4.39
CA ALA A 143 6.08 -5.88 -5.11
C ALA A 143 5.89 -5.95 -6.63
N PRO A 144 4.83 -6.60 -7.16
CA PRO A 144 4.63 -6.66 -8.62
C PRO A 144 4.46 -5.28 -9.27
N LEU A 145 3.78 -4.36 -8.57
CA LEU A 145 3.55 -3.00 -9.03
C LEU A 145 4.86 -2.19 -9.05
N LEU A 146 5.62 -2.21 -7.95
CA LEU A 146 6.89 -1.49 -7.88
C LEU A 146 7.90 -2.01 -8.91
N GLU A 147 7.97 -3.33 -9.11
CA GLU A 147 8.81 -3.92 -10.16
C GLU A 147 8.37 -3.47 -11.56
N ALA A 148 7.07 -3.50 -11.87
CA ALA A 148 6.59 -3.04 -13.16
C ALA A 148 6.95 -1.57 -13.42
N ILE A 149 6.87 -0.70 -12.41
CA ILE A 149 7.27 0.71 -12.53
C ILE A 149 8.79 0.86 -12.72
N LEU A 150 9.61 0.12 -11.98
CA LEU A 150 11.07 0.14 -12.14
C LEU A 150 11.50 -0.33 -13.53
N ASP A 151 10.86 -1.38 -14.03
CA ASP A 151 11.21 -2.01 -15.30
C ASP A 151 10.51 -1.36 -16.51
N ASN A 152 9.70 -0.31 -16.30
CA ASN A 152 8.85 0.31 -17.32
C ASN A 152 7.94 -0.71 -18.05
N ARG A 153 7.46 -1.73 -17.32
CA ARG A 153 6.52 -2.72 -17.85
C ARG A 153 5.07 -2.23 -17.68
N PRO A 154 4.14 -2.70 -18.53
CA PRO A 154 2.71 -2.50 -18.29
C PRO A 154 2.32 -2.97 -16.88
N LEU A 155 1.48 -2.19 -16.21
CA LEU A 155 0.96 -2.58 -14.91
C LEU A 155 -0.05 -3.72 -15.07
N PRO A 156 -0.03 -4.72 -14.18
CA PRO A 156 -1.02 -5.79 -14.22
C PRO A 156 -2.41 -5.20 -14.00
N ILE A 157 -3.34 -5.48 -14.91
CA ILE A 157 -4.77 -5.20 -14.74
C ILE A 157 -5.41 -6.51 -14.31
N ALA A 158 -5.48 -6.70 -12.99
CA ALA A 158 -6.10 -7.87 -12.38
C ALA A 158 -6.72 -7.47 -11.04
N LEU A 159 -7.70 -8.24 -10.57
CA LEU A 159 -8.30 -8.05 -9.26
C LEU A 159 -7.24 -8.01 -8.13
N SER A 160 -6.22 -8.86 -8.22
CA SER A 160 -5.09 -8.90 -7.28
C SER A 160 -4.22 -7.64 -7.29
N SER A 161 -4.38 -6.77 -8.28
CA SER A 161 -3.68 -5.48 -8.38
C SER A 161 -4.40 -4.36 -7.63
N LEU A 162 -5.62 -4.61 -7.15
CA LEU A 162 -6.39 -3.69 -6.32
C LEU A 162 -6.08 -3.93 -4.84
N HIS A 163 -5.96 -2.85 -4.08
CA HIS A 163 -5.98 -2.95 -2.61
C HIS A 163 -7.39 -3.27 -2.10
N PRO A 164 -7.57 -3.93 -0.93
CA PRO A 164 -8.88 -4.11 -0.30
C PRO A 164 -9.79 -2.88 -0.31
N SER A 165 -9.28 -1.70 0.06
CA SER A 165 -10.08 -0.47 0.01
C SER A 165 -10.51 -0.05 -1.41
N GLN A 166 -9.75 -0.44 -2.43
CA GLN A 166 -10.15 -0.20 -3.83
C GLN A 166 -11.16 -1.24 -4.31
N MET A 167 -11.07 -2.48 -3.83
CA MET A 167 -12.10 -3.50 -4.04
C MET A 167 -13.44 -3.05 -3.44
N GLU A 168 -13.44 -2.41 -2.27
CA GLU A 168 -14.65 -1.84 -1.68
C GLU A 168 -15.27 -0.74 -2.58
N VAL A 169 -14.44 0.14 -3.14
CA VAL A 169 -14.89 1.16 -4.10
C VAL A 169 -15.40 0.52 -5.39
N LEU A 170 -14.75 -0.54 -5.88
CA LEU A 170 -15.18 -1.30 -7.05
C LEU A 170 -16.58 -1.89 -6.84
N CYS A 171 -16.82 -2.55 -5.72
CA CYS A 171 -18.12 -3.12 -5.36
C CYS A 171 -19.19 -2.03 -5.21
N TYR A 172 -18.85 -0.89 -4.61
CA TYR A 172 -19.77 0.26 -4.55
C TYR A 172 -20.13 0.78 -5.95
N GLU A 173 -19.15 0.96 -6.83
CA GLU A 173 -19.38 1.44 -8.19
C GLU A 173 -20.20 0.46 -9.01
N TYR A 174 -19.99 -0.84 -8.84
CA TYR A 174 -20.83 -1.89 -9.44
C TYR A 174 -22.30 -1.75 -9.01
N LEU A 175 -22.56 -1.60 -7.70
CA LEU A 175 -23.93 -1.41 -7.20
C LEU A 175 -24.57 -0.12 -7.76
N ARG A 176 -23.78 0.95 -7.90
CA ARG A 176 -24.22 2.24 -8.44
C ARG A 176 -24.58 2.14 -9.93
N VAL A 177 -23.71 1.55 -10.75
CA VAL A 177 -23.92 1.37 -12.20
C VAL A 177 -25.15 0.50 -12.47
N ASN A 178 -25.35 -0.55 -11.67
CA ASN A 178 -26.52 -1.42 -11.74
C ASN A 178 -27.77 -0.83 -11.06
N ARG A 179 -27.75 0.46 -10.67
CA ARG A 179 -28.88 1.21 -10.10
C ARG A 179 -29.47 0.61 -8.82
N PHE A 180 -28.66 -0.14 -8.07
CA PHE A 180 -29.03 -0.56 -6.71
C PHE A 180 -28.95 0.59 -5.72
N LEU A 181 -28.10 1.60 -5.97
CA LEU A 181 -27.83 2.71 -5.05
C LEU A 181 -28.31 4.05 -5.59
N SER A 182 -28.81 4.90 -4.69
CA SER A 182 -29.09 6.33 -4.93
C SER A 182 -28.03 7.23 -4.31
N HIS A 183 -27.67 7.00 -3.04
CA HIS A 183 -26.73 7.84 -2.30
C HIS A 183 -25.82 7.02 -1.39
N LEU A 184 -24.57 7.44 -1.25
CA LEU A 184 -23.68 6.92 -0.20
C LEU A 184 -24.02 7.61 1.13
N ILE A 185 -24.19 6.85 2.21
CA ILE A 185 -24.53 7.38 3.54
C ILE A 185 -23.28 7.53 4.40
N LEU A 186 -22.38 6.53 4.36
CA LEU A 186 -21.10 6.56 5.07
C LEU A 186 -19.93 6.40 4.10
N PRO A 187 -18.74 6.97 4.38
CA PRO A 187 -17.57 6.75 3.56
C PRO A 187 -17.25 5.25 3.39
N ILE A 188 -16.94 4.83 2.16
CA ILE A 188 -16.57 3.45 1.80
C ILE A 188 -15.28 3.07 2.51
N GLY A 189 -15.28 1.96 3.23
CA GLY A 189 -14.13 1.47 3.98
C GLY A 189 -13.76 2.38 5.16
N ARG A 190 -13.54 1.83 6.35
CA ARG A 190 -13.01 2.51 7.56
C ARG A 190 -13.05 1.54 8.74
N ASN A 191 -12.88 2.07 9.96
CA ASN A 191 -13.12 1.38 11.24
C ASN A 191 -14.61 0.97 11.45
N MET A 192 -15.41 0.83 10.40
CA MET A 192 -16.74 0.25 10.51
C MET A 192 -16.54 -1.25 10.74
N TYR A 193 -16.87 -1.71 11.93
CA TYR A 193 -16.55 -3.07 12.36
C TYR A 193 -17.32 -4.15 11.60
N GLU A 194 -18.47 -3.79 10.99
CA GLU A 194 -19.46 -4.77 10.56
C GLU A 194 -19.83 -4.68 9.08
N VAL A 195 -19.68 -3.51 8.43
CA VAL A 195 -20.02 -3.27 7.01
C VAL A 195 -18.95 -2.41 6.34
N ASP A 196 -18.70 -2.66 5.05
CA ASP A 196 -17.73 -1.91 4.24
C ASP A 196 -18.43 -0.83 3.39
N ILE A 197 -19.71 -1.04 3.05
CA ILE A 197 -20.55 -0.10 2.31
C ILE A 197 -21.86 0.10 3.09
N CYS A 198 -22.22 1.37 3.30
CA CYS A 198 -23.52 1.79 3.85
C CYS A 198 -24.09 2.91 2.98
N ALA A 199 -25.20 2.60 2.31
CA ALA A 199 -25.79 3.45 1.27
C ALA A 199 -27.33 3.42 1.35
N LEU A 200 -27.96 4.28 0.57
CA LEU A 200 -29.40 4.28 0.30
C LEU A 200 -29.63 3.67 -1.07
N SER A 201 -30.64 2.81 -1.19
CA SER A 201 -31.04 2.24 -2.47
C SER A 201 -31.92 3.20 -3.28
N THR A 202 -32.22 2.82 -4.51
CA THR A 202 -33.16 3.56 -5.37
C THR A 202 -34.63 3.43 -4.94
N ASP A 203 -34.98 2.39 -4.17
CA ASP A 203 -36.30 2.21 -3.54
C ASP A 203 -36.39 2.80 -2.12
N GLY A 204 -35.38 3.56 -1.68
CA GLY A 204 -35.37 4.27 -0.39
C GLY A 204 -35.04 3.40 0.82
N LYS A 205 -34.62 2.15 0.62
CA LYS A 205 -34.16 1.22 1.67
C LYS A 205 -32.68 1.41 1.97
N MET A 206 -32.24 0.93 3.13
CA MET A 206 -30.81 0.90 3.45
C MET A 206 -30.10 -0.20 2.66
N VAL A 207 -28.86 0.03 2.25
CA VAL A 207 -27.99 -0.99 1.65
C VAL A 207 -26.78 -1.16 2.54
N PHE A 208 -26.56 -2.40 2.98
CA PHE A 208 -25.37 -2.80 3.72
C PHE A 208 -24.60 -3.83 2.90
N ALA A 209 -23.29 -3.65 2.78
CA ALA A 209 -22.46 -4.65 2.12
C ALA A 209 -21.14 -4.91 2.84
N GLN A 210 -20.68 -6.16 2.71
CA GLN A 210 -19.35 -6.61 3.13
C GLN A 210 -18.57 -7.09 1.90
N VAL A 211 -17.28 -6.78 1.86
CA VAL A 211 -16.38 -7.07 0.75
C VAL A 211 -15.18 -7.85 1.27
N THR A 212 -14.85 -8.97 0.63
CA THR A 212 -13.64 -9.72 0.93
C THR A 212 -13.14 -10.47 -0.29
N ASN A 213 -11.83 -10.70 -0.34
CA ASN A 213 -11.20 -11.55 -1.35
C ASN A 213 -10.34 -12.61 -0.67
N THR A 214 -10.84 -13.19 0.41
CA THR A 214 -10.16 -14.22 1.20
C THR A 214 -10.82 -15.57 0.99
N ASP A 215 -10.02 -16.59 0.67
CA ASP A 215 -10.47 -17.98 0.60
C ASP A 215 -10.66 -18.60 1.99
N ASN A 216 -10.38 -17.86 3.08
CA ASN A 216 -10.56 -18.36 4.43
C ASN A 216 -12.06 -18.46 4.78
N GLU A 217 -12.59 -19.68 4.76
CA GLU A 217 -13.99 -19.97 5.08
C GLU A 217 -14.45 -19.43 6.44
N SER A 218 -13.58 -19.49 7.46
CA SER A 218 -13.92 -18.96 8.80
C SER A 218 -14.12 -17.45 8.76
N ALA A 219 -13.20 -16.74 8.10
CA ALA A 219 -13.31 -15.28 7.93
C ALA A 219 -14.53 -14.88 7.10
N THR A 220 -14.83 -15.65 6.04
CA THR A 220 -16.02 -15.48 5.21
C THR A 220 -17.31 -15.67 6.04
N ARG A 221 -17.41 -16.74 6.81
CA ARG A 221 -18.58 -16.99 7.68
C ARG A 221 -18.77 -15.89 8.72
N ASP A 222 -17.70 -15.44 9.35
CA ASP A 222 -17.75 -14.36 10.34
C ASP A 222 -18.22 -13.03 9.74
N LYS A 223 -17.77 -12.68 8.52
CA LYS A 223 -18.25 -11.50 7.80
C LYS A 223 -19.73 -11.60 7.43
N VAL A 224 -20.18 -12.75 6.93
CA VAL A 224 -21.60 -12.98 6.60
C VAL A 224 -22.47 -12.91 7.86
N TYR A 225 -22.00 -13.50 8.97
CA TYR A 225 -22.71 -13.43 10.25
C TYR A 225 -22.87 -11.98 10.74
N ARG A 226 -21.81 -11.17 10.67
CA ARG A 226 -21.88 -9.74 11.00
C ARG A 226 -22.82 -8.97 10.08
N LEU A 227 -22.83 -9.27 8.79
CA LEU A 227 -23.76 -8.65 7.84
C LEU A 227 -25.22 -9.05 8.12
N ASP A 228 -25.48 -10.30 8.50
CA ASP A 228 -26.84 -10.80 8.82
C ASP A 228 -27.44 -10.09 10.03
N ALA A 229 -26.62 -9.52 10.93
CA ALA A 229 -27.09 -8.70 12.05
C ALA A 229 -27.83 -7.42 11.62
N PHE A 230 -27.66 -6.98 10.37
CA PHE A 230 -28.36 -5.84 9.77
C PHE A 230 -29.67 -6.23 9.08
N THR A 231 -30.06 -7.52 9.12
CA THR A 231 -31.31 -7.99 8.53
C THR A 231 -32.51 -7.25 9.10
N GLY A 232 -33.40 -6.79 8.22
CA GLY A 232 -34.69 -6.22 8.56
C GLY A 232 -35.50 -5.87 7.31
N ASP A 233 -36.78 -5.52 7.50
CA ASP A 233 -37.75 -5.32 6.41
C ASP A 233 -37.40 -4.17 5.45
N ASN A 234 -36.50 -3.27 5.88
CA ASN A 234 -36.15 -2.05 5.16
C ASN A 234 -34.67 -1.98 4.75
N CYS A 235 -34.07 -3.11 4.37
CA CYS A 235 -32.71 -3.13 3.87
C CYS A 235 -32.44 -4.16 2.76
N HIS A 236 -31.36 -3.94 2.03
CA HIS A 236 -30.75 -4.91 1.12
C HIS A 236 -29.35 -5.26 1.64
N LEU A 237 -29.04 -6.56 1.69
CA LEU A 237 -27.76 -7.07 2.15
C LEU A 237 -26.97 -7.67 0.98
N PHE A 238 -25.76 -7.17 0.74
CA PHE A 238 -24.87 -7.68 -0.30
C PHE A 238 -23.58 -8.21 0.30
N TYR A 239 -23.16 -9.39 -0.14
CA TYR A 239 -21.86 -9.94 0.21
C TYR A 239 -21.03 -10.16 -1.05
N PHE A 240 -19.88 -9.48 -1.12
CA PHE A 240 -18.89 -9.64 -2.16
C PHE A 240 -17.76 -10.53 -1.65
N GLY A 241 -17.60 -11.69 -2.27
CA GLY A 241 -16.63 -12.70 -1.85
C GLY A 241 -16.00 -13.42 -3.04
N PRO A 242 -14.97 -14.24 -2.82
CA PRO A 242 -14.39 -15.05 -3.90
C PRO A 242 -15.42 -16.05 -4.43
N ARG A 243 -15.34 -16.39 -5.71
CA ARG A 243 -16.33 -17.24 -6.41
C ARG A 243 -16.57 -18.60 -5.75
N ASN A 244 -15.54 -19.15 -5.12
CA ASN A 244 -15.57 -20.43 -4.42
C ASN A 244 -16.18 -20.35 -3.00
N ALA A 245 -16.58 -19.15 -2.53
CA ALA A 245 -17.15 -18.97 -1.21
C ALA A 245 -18.50 -19.70 -1.09
N ASN A 246 -18.62 -20.57 -0.08
CA ASN A 246 -19.86 -21.27 0.22
C ASN A 246 -20.76 -20.41 1.13
N ILE A 247 -21.68 -19.65 0.52
CA ILE A 247 -22.61 -18.76 1.23
C ILE A 247 -24.01 -19.39 1.23
N GLN A 248 -24.47 -19.83 2.41
CA GLN A 248 -25.77 -20.50 2.57
C GLN A 248 -26.86 -19.60 3.17
N ASN A 249 -26.68 -18.28 3.17
CA ASN A 249 -27.65 -17.33 3.73
C ASN A 249 -28.58 -16.78 2.64
N CYS A 250 -29.87 -17.16 2.69
CA CYS A 250 -30.88 -16.75 1.70
C CYS A 250 -31.27 -15.26 1.78
N ARG A 251 -30.93 -14.56 2.86
CA ARG A 251 -31.23 -13.12 3.06
C ARG A 251 -30.14 -12.20 2.49
N VAL A 252 -29.00 -12.78 2.13
CA VAL A 252 -27.84 -12.04 1.63
C VAL A 252 -27.67 -12.34 0.15
N THR A 253 -27.60 -11.29 -0.66
CA THR A 253 -27.27 -11.43 -2.08
C THR A 253 -25.76 -11.61 -2.22
N PHE A 254 -25.33 -12.79 -2.64
CA PHE A 254 -23.94 -13.09 -2.91
C PHE A 254 -23.54 -12.67 -4.32
N LEU A 255 -22.43 -11.95 -4.44
CA LEU A 255 -21.85 -11.50 -5.71
C LEU A 255 -20.36 -11.89 -5.73
N PRO A 256 -19.92 -12.78 -6.63
CA PRO A 256 -18.51 -13.08 -6.80
C PRO A 256 -17.71 -11.82 -7.18
N ILE A 257 -16.67 -11.51 -6.42
CA ILE A 257 -15.88 -10.29 -6.65
C ILE A 257 -15.14 -10.32 -7.99
N GLU A 258 -14.80 -11.51 -8.47
CA GLU A 258 -14.20 -11.71 -9.79
C GLU A 258 -15.19 -11.34 -10.90
N GLU A 259 -16.47 -11.69 -10.76
CA GLU A 259 -17.51 -11.33 -11.74
C GLU A 259 -17.79 -9.82 -11.71
N VAL A 260 -17.76 -9.21 -10.52
CA VAL A 260 -17.84 -7.74 -10.38
C VAL A 260 -16.67 -7.06 -11.07
N PHE A 261 -15.44 -7.57 -10.89
CA PHE A 261 -14.26 -7.05 -11.57
C PHE A 261 -14.38 -7.19 -13.08
N ASP A 262 -14.75 -8.36 -13.58
CA ASP A 262 -14.91 -8.62 -15.02
C ASP A 262 -16.01 -7.73 -15.63
N PHE A 263 -17.13 -7.57 -14.93
CA PHE A 263 -18.20 -6.65 -15.33
C PHE A 263 -17.68 -5.22 -15.45
N MET A 264 -17.04 -4.71 -14.40
CA MET A 264 -16.57 -3.33 -14.35
C MET A 264 -15.41 -3.09 -15.33
N LEU A 265 -14.59 -4.10 -15.61
CA LEU A 265 -13.54 -4.01 -16.62
C LEU A 265 -14.12 -3.87 -18.04
N ASN A 266 -15.26 -4.52 -18.32
CA ASN A 266 -15.94 -4.43 -19.60
C ASN A 266 -16.78 -3.16 -19.74
N ASP A 267 -17.51 -2.78 -18.69
CA ASP A 267 -18.44 -1.64 -18.68
C ASP A 267 -17.72 -0.30 -18.46
N ASN A 268 -16.74 -0.27 -17.55
CA ASN A 268 -16.06 0.94 -17.13
C ASN A 268 -14.54 0.72 -16.96
N ARG A 269 -13.91 0.24 -18.04
CA ARG A 269 -12.46 -0.03 -18.09
C ARG A 269 -11.60 1.11 -17.55
N LEU A 270 -11.97 2.36 -17.89
CA LEU A 270 -11.24 3.54 -17.49
C LEU A 270 -11.19 3.69 -15.96
N LEU A 271 -12.27 3.36 -15.24
CA LEU A 271 -12.27 3.38 -13.77
C LEU A 271 -11.23 2.40 -13.21
N ILE A 272 -11.24 1.15 -13.69
CA ILE A 272 -10.28 0.11 -13.26
C ILE A 272 -8.84 0.56 -13.52
N GLU A 273 -8.58 1.07 -14.71
CA GLU A 273 -7.27 1.59 -15.07
C GLU A 273 -6.88 2.73 -14.13
N LYS A 274 -7.74 3.72 -13.87
CA LYS A 274 -7.46 4.84 -12.97
C LYS A 274 -7.29 4.41 -11.50
N MET A 275 -7.93 3.34 -11.05
CA MET A 275 -7.67 2.76 -9.72
C MET A 275 -6.23 2.24 -9.61
N ILE A 276 -5.69 1.65 -10.67
CA ILE A 276 -4.34 1.09 -10.68
C ILE A 276 -3.29 2.18 -11.00
N ASN A 277 -3.52 2.97 -12.05
CA ASN A 277 -2.64 4.02 -12.54
C ASN A 277 -3.40 5.08 -13.36
N THR A 278 -3.13 6.36 -13.08
CA THR A 278 -3.83 7.46 -13.75
C THR A 278 -3.23 7.86 -15.10
N ASP A 279 -2.09 7.29 -15.51
CA ASP A 279 -1.24 7.83 -16.58
C ASP A 279 -1.20 7.03 -17.90
N TRP A 280 -2.24 6.25 -18.20
CA TRP A 280 -2.32 5.49 -19.46
C TRP A 280 -2.32 6.35 -20.74
N ALA A 281 -2.58 7.66 -20.64
CA ALA A 281 -2.64 8.56 -21.79
C ALA A 281 -1.28 8.96 -22.40
N ASN A 282 -0.14 8.67 -21.75
CA ASN A 282 1.17 9.19 -22.17
C ASN A 282 2.17 8.12 -22.66
N ASN A 283 1.76 6.86 -22.81
CA ASN A 283 2.65 5.78 -23.26
C ASN A 283 2.51 5.41 -24.75
N TRP A 284 1.86 6.27 -25.56
CA TRP A 284 1.69 6.10 -27.01
C TRP A 284 1.96 7.37 -27.83
N LEU A 285 2.91 8.22 -27.38
CA LEU A 285 3.50 9.28 -28.19
C LEU A 285 5.02 9.24 -28.10
#